data_AF-A0AAD0AJR3-F1
#
_entry.id   AF-A0AAD0AJR3-F1
#
_cell.length_a   1.000
_cell.length_b   1.000
_cell.length_c   1.000
_cell.angle_alpha   90.00
_cell.angle_beta   90.00
_cell.angle_gamma   90.00
#
_symmetry.space_group_name_H-M   'P 1'
#
loop_
_entity.id
_entity.type
_entity.pdbx_description
1 polymer ?
#
loop_
_entity_poly.entity_id
_entity_poly.type
_entity_poly.pdbx_seq_one_letter_code
_entity_poly.pdbx_strand_id
1 'polypeptide(L)'
;MAIIFIIGDNMTDEKIREIEEILFTYKDYCIINKDNKYADMIADVESALFVIRKNKRFDFIDLRYFKNMTYEEIAEELDVDIRTVFRIRKRLLSKLKLHFKIRRLL
;
A
#
# COMPACT_ATOMS: atom_id res chain seq x y z
N MET A 1 -29.81 -11.88 1.31
CA MET A 1 -28.72 -12.37 2.20
C MET A 1 -27.67 -11.27 2.31
N ALA A 2 -27.89 -10.32 3.23
CA ALA A 2 -26.95 -9.23 3.48
C ALA A 2 -25.96 -9.70 4.55
N ILE A 3 -24.70 -9.92 4.18
CA ILE A 3 -23.63 -10.19 5.16
C ILE A 3 -23.15 -8.84 5.68
N ILE A 4 -23.68 -8.48 6.86
CA ILE A 4 -23.17 -7.42 7.70
C ILE A 4 -21.84 -7.92 8.29
N PHE A 5 -20.70 -7.47 7.77
CA PHE A 5 -19.39 -7.75 8.36
C PHE A 5 -19.03 -6.64 9.37
N ILE A 6 -19.39 -6.94 10.61
CA ILE A 6 -18.78 -6.55 11.89
C ILE A 6 -17.61 -5.55 11.83
N ILE A 7 -17.92 -4.36 12.36
CA ILE A 7 -17.10 -3.34 13.03
C ILE A 7 -15.60 -3.67 13.20
N GLY A 8 -14.76 -2.90 12.52
CA GLY A 8 -13.32 -2.78 12.77
C GLY A 8 -12.70 -1.78 11.81
N ASP A 9 -12.51 -0.52 12.24
CA ASP A 9 -11.97 0.63 11.49
C ASP A 9 -12.22 0.53 9.98
N ASN A 10 -13.44 0.88 9.54
CA ASN A 10 -13.78 0.89 8.12
C ASN A 10 -12.99 2.02 7.44
N MET A 11 -11.76 1.73 7.04
CA MET A 11 -11.04 2.53 6.07
C MET A 11 -11.94 2.62 4.83
N THR A 12 -12.46 3.81 4.56
CA THR A 12 -13.34 4.08 3.42
C THR A 12 -12.57 3.81 2.14
N ASP A 13 -13.25 3.30 1.11
CA ASP A 13 -12.62 2.96 -0.18
C ASP A 13 -11.88 4.17 -0.79
N GLU A 14 -12.35 5.39 -0.51
CA GLU A 14 -11.69 6.65 -0.86
C GLU A 14 -10.28 6.78 -0.27
N LYS A 15 -10.12 6.56 1.04
CA LYS A 15 -8.81 6.63 1.71
C LYS A 15 -7.87 5.51 1.26
N ILE A 16 -8.42 4.35 0.93
CA ILE A 16 -7.66 3.25 0.34
C ILE A 16 -7.07 3.69 -0.99
N ARG A 17 -7.93 4.26 -1.85
CA ARG A 17 -7.54 4.72 -3.18
C ARG A 17 -6.46 5.79 -3.11
N GLU A 18 -6.58 6.75 -2.19
CA GLU A 18 -5.58 7.81 -2.01
C GLU A 18 -4.20 7.25 -1.65
N ILE A 19 -4.16 6.26 -0.74
CA ILE A 19 -2.91 5.55 -0.38
C ILE A 19 -2.35 4.81 -1.60
N GLU A 20 -3.21 4.14 -2.38
CA GLU A 20 -2.77 3.45 -3.59
C GLU A 20 -2.22 4.42 -4.63
N GLU A 21 -2.85 5.58 -4.84
CA GLU A 21 -2.37 6.63 -5.73
C GLU A 21 -1.00 7.16 -5.29
N ILE A 22 -0.80 7.41 -3.99
CA ILE A 22 0.51 7.79 -3.44
C ILE A 22 1.57 6.73 -3.74
N LEU A 23 1.27 5.44 -3.52
CA LEU A 23 2.21 4.33 -3.74
C LEU A 23 2.53 4.14 -5.23
N PHE A 24 1.56 4.27 -6.13
CA PHE A 24 1.81 4.19 -7.57
C PHE A 24 2.64 5.37 -8.07
N THR A 25 2.35 6.58 -7.58
CA THR A 25 3.07 7.80 -8.02
C THR A 25 4.47 7.88 -7.41
N TYR A 26 4.69 7.30 -6.23
CA TYR A 26 6.01 7.18 -5.61
C TYR A 26 7.05 6.53 -6.55
N LYS A 27 6.65 5.48 -7.29
CA LYS A 27 7.53 4.83 -8.28
C LYS A 27 7.98 5.82 -9.35
N ASP A 28 7.06 6.62 -9.88
CA ASP A 28 7.36 7.61 -10.90
C ASP A 28 8.26 8.72 -10.32
N TYR A 29 7.98 9.18 -9.10
CA TYR A 29 8.82 10.16 -8.41
C TYR A 29 10.25 9.66 -8.21
N CYS A 30 10.46 8.40 -7.84
CA CYS A 30 11.80 7.82 -7.75
C CYS A 30 12.58 7.87 -9.07
N ILE A 31 11.88 7.79 -10.20
CA ILE A 31 12.50 7.81 -11.55
C ILE A 31 12.75 9.24 -12.04
N ILE A 32 11.82 10.17 -11.78
CA ILE A 32 11.88 11.53 -12.33
C ILE A 32 12.56 12.56 -11.42
N ASN A 33 12.96 12.21 -10.19
CA ASN A 33 13.55 13.12 -9.20
C ASN A 33 15.00 13.56 -9.56
N LYS A 34 15.19 14.19 -10.72
CA LYS A 34 16.48 14.68 -11.22
C LYS A 34 17.04 15.85 -10.43
N ASP A 35 16.16 16.73 -9.94
CA ASP A 35 16.53 17.98 -9.26
C ASP A 35 16.16 17.97 -7.76
N ASN A 36 15.97 16.80 -7.17
CA ASN A 36 15.59 16.61 -5.77
C ASN A 36 14.24 17.25 -5.36
N LYS A 37 13.40 17.61 -6.34
CA LYS A 37 12.10 18.27 -6.15
C LYS A 37 11.10 17.46 -5.31
N TYR A 38 11.20 16.12 -5.35
CA TYR A 38 10.29 15.21 -4.66
C TYR A 38 10.94 14.53 -3.45
N ALA A 39 12.11 15.01 -3.01
CA ALA A 39 12.92 14.38 -1.97
C ALA A 39 12.15 14.14 -0.68
N ASP A 40 11.45 15.16 -0.19
CA ASP A 40 10.72 15.09 1.08
C ASP A 40 9.57 14.07 1.02
N MET A 41 8.82 14.07 -0.09
CA MET A 41 7.74 13.10 -0.31
C MET A 41 8.29 11.67 -0.43
N ILE A 42 9.38 11.47 -1.16
CA ILE A 42 10.06 10.18 -1.28
C ILE A 42 10.51 9.71 0.10
N ALA A 43 11.16 10.57 0.89
CA ALA A 43 11.65 10.25 2.22
C ALA A 43 10.53 9.87 3.19
N ASP A 44 9.39 10.56 3.14
CA ASP A 44 8.25 10.23 3.99
C ASP A 44 7.59 8.89 3.61
N VAL A 45 7.46 8.61 2.30
CA VAL A 45 6.95 7.32 1.82
C VAL A 45 7.95 6.20 2.15
N GLU A 46 9.24 6.39 1.92
CA GLU A 46 10.29 5.44 2.29
C GLU A 46 10.27 5.13 3.78
N SER A 47 10.11 6.16 4.63
CA SER A 47 10.04 5.95 6.06
C SER A 47 8.80 5.14 6.46
N ALA A 48 7.64 5.42 5.87
CA ALA A 48 6.42 4.65 6.12
C ALA A 48 6.58 3.19 5.66
N LEU A 49 7.16 2.97 4.48
CA LEU A 49 7.47 1.64 3.95
C LEU A 49 8.48 0.91 4.84
N PHE A 50 9.50 1.59 5.35
CA PHE A 50 10.52 1.02 6.23
C PHE A 50 9.92 0.42 7.50
N VAL A 51 8.96 1.10 8.12
CA VAL A 51 8.30 0.61 9.35
C VAL A 51 7.51 -0.68 9.07
N ILE A 52 6.82 -0.75 7.93
CA ILE A 52 6.02 -1.94 7.59
C ILE A 52 6.83 -3.05 6.91
N ARG A 53 8.10 -2.80 6.55
CA ARG A 53 8.99 -3.75 5.86
C ARG A 53 9.25 -5.04 6.64
N LYS A 54 9.18 -5.00 7.97
CA LYS A 54 9.29 -6.18 8.84
C LYS A 54 8.06 -7.09 8.80
N ASN A 55 6.98 -6.69 8.12
CA ASN A 55 5.77 -7.49 8.00
C ASN A 55 5.99 -8.60 6.97
N LYS A 56 5.70 -9.86 7.33
CA LYS A 56 5.77 -11.04 6.44
C LYS A 56 5.02 -10.91 5.12
N ARG A 57 4.10 -9.94 5.01
CA ARG A 57 3.29 -9.72 3.81
C ARG A 57 3.71 -8.49 3.03
N PHE A 58 4.83 -7.86 3.39
CA PHE A 58 5.32 -6.66 2.73
C PHE A 58 5.61 -6.89 1.24
N ASP A 59 5.93 -8.13 0.85
CA ASP A 59 6.15 -8.51 -0.55
C ASP A 59 4.99 -8.09 -1.47
N PHE A 60 3.76 -8.10 -0.96
CA PHE A 60 2.60 -7.59 -1.70
C PHE A 60 2.79 -6.14 -2.19
N ILE A 61 3.42 -5.27 -1.39
CA ILE A 61 3.66 -3.87 -1.78
C ILE A 61 4.60 -3.82 -2.98
N ASP A 62 5.69 -4.59 -2.95
CA ASP A 62 6.65 -4.68 -4.05
C ASP A 62 5.99 -5.23 -5.33
N LEU A 63 5.31 -6.38 -5.21
CA LEU A 63 4.64 -7.02 -6.35
C LEU A 63 3.57 -6.10 -6.97
N ARG A 64 2.74 -5.45 -6.14
CA ARG A 64 1.61 -4.65 -6.63
C ARG A 64 2.02 -3.29 -7.18
N TYR A 65 2.80 -2.52 -6.42
CA TYR A 65 3.01 -1.10 -6.73
C TYR A 65 4.35 -0.83 -7.43
N PHE A 66 5.31 -1.75 -7.34
CA PHE A 66 6.60 -1.61 -8.02
C PHE A 66 6.69 -2.48 -9.26
N LYS A 67 6.25 -3.74 -9.19
CA LYS A 67 6.21 -4.65 -10.35
C LYS A 67 4.92 -4.57 -11.16
N ASN A 68 3.93 -3.82 -10.70
CA ASN A 68 2.63 -3.63 -11.38
C ASN A 68 1.86 -4.94 -11.64
N MET A 69 2.07 -5.98 -10.82
CA MET A 69 1.37 -7.25 -10.96
C MET A 69 -0.12 -7.11 -10.59
N THR A 70 -0.96 -7.86 -11.28
CA THR A 70 -2.39 -8.04 -11.00
C THR A 70 -2.60 -8.84 -9.72
N TYR A 71 -3.83 -8.85 -9.18
CA TYR A 71 -4.09 -9.61 -7.96
C TYR A 71 -4.03 -11.12 -8.19
N GLU A 72 -4.34 -11.55 -9.40
CA GLU A 72 -4.24 -12.90 -9.91
C GLU A 72 -2.77 -13.35 -9.97
N GLU A 73 -1.90 -12.57 -10.62
CA GLU A 73 -0.46 -12.87 -10.67
C GLU A 73 0.18 -12.87 -9.28
N ILE A 74 -0.26 -11.97 -8.38
CA ILE A 74 0.22 -11.95 -6.99
C ILE A 74 -0.28 -13.17 -6.21
N ALA A 75 -1.50 -13.62 -6.48
CA ALA A 75 -2.06 -14.83 -5.86
C ALA A 75 -1.23 -16.06 -6.26
N GLU A 76 -0.85 -16.16 -7.53
CA GLU A 76 0.03 -17.20 -8.06
C GLU A 76 1.44 -17.11 -7.46
N GLU A 77 2.07 -15.94 -7.49
CA GLU A 77 3.44 -15.73 -6.97
C GLU A 77 3.57 -16.04 -5.47
N LEU A 78 2.53 -15.73 -4.70
CA LEU A 78 2.51 -15.97 -3.25
C LEU A 78 1.93 -17.34 -2.86
N ASP A 79 1.48 -18.15 -3.83
CA ASP A 79 0.77 -19.41 -3.63
C ASP A 79 -0.40 -19.29 -2.64
N VAL A 80 -1.28 -18.30 -2.87
CA VAL A 80 -2.45 -18.03 -2.03
C VAL A 80 -3.69 -17.75 -2.87
N ASP A 81 -4.87 -17.98 -2.28
CA ASP A 81 -6.13 -17.60 -2.91
C ASP A 81 -6.25 -16.08 -3.11
N ILE A 82 -6.86 -15.64 -4.22
CA ILE A 82 -7.06 -14.22 -4.56
C ILE A 82 -7.79 -13.44 -3.45
N ARG A 83 -8.73 -14.08 -2.74
CA ARG A 83 -9.45 -13.46 -1.60
C ARG A 83 -8.50 -13.22 -0.43
N THR A 84 -7.44 -14.01 -0.31
CA THR A 84 -6.34 -13.75 0.63
C THR A 84 -5.55 -12.52 0.21
N VAL A 85 -5.21 -12.36 -1.08
CA VAL A 85 -4.54 -11.16 -1.61
C VAL A 85 -5.31 -9.88 -1.24
N PHE A 86 -6.63 -9.85 -1.43
CA PHE A 86 -7.46 -8.70 -1.01
C PHE A 86 -7.37 -8.41 0.51
N ARG A 87 -7.31 -9.45 1.35
CA ARG A 87 -7.13 -9.29 2.80
C ARG A 87 -5.72 -8.79 3.15
N ILE A 88 -4.69 -9.23 2.42
CA ILE A 88 -3.32 -8.75 2.56
C ILE A 88 -3.28 -7.25 2.29
N ARG A 89 -3.81 -6.85 1.13
CA ARG A 89 -3.96 -5.44 0.71
C ARG A 89 -4.60 -4.61 1.81
N LYS A 90 -5.82 -4.97 2.24
CA LYS A 90 -6.55 -4.21 3.28
C LYS A 90 -5.72 -4.04 4.55
N ARG A 91 -5.07 -5.11 5.03
CA ARG A 91 -4.26 -5.08 6.27
C ARG A 91 -3.02 -4.20 6.13
N LEU A 92 -2.33 -4.25 5.00
CA LEU A 92 -1.12 -3.44 4.77
C LEU A 92 -1.46 -1.97 4.62
N LEU A 93 -2.45 -1.64 3.78
CA LEU A 93 -2.88 -0.26 3.57
C LEU A 93 -3.43 0.36 4.85
N SER A 94 -4.11 -0.42 5.71
CA SER A 94 -4.56 0.07 7.02
C SER A 94 -3.39 0.44 7.94
N LYS A 95 -2.29 -0.31 7.89
CA LYS A 95 -1.07 0.02 8.65
C LYS A 95 -0.39 1.27 8.08
N LEU A 96 -0.30 1.37 6.75
CA LEU A 96 0.25 2.56 6.07
C LEU A 96 -0.54 3.83 6.41
N LYS A 97 -1.87 3.76 6.39
CA LYS A 97 -2.76 4.87 6.79
C LYS A 97 -2.37 5.46 8.15
N LEU A 98 -2.09 4.60 9.13
CA LEU A 98 -1.69 5.06 10.46
C LEU A 98 -0.39 5.87 10.40
N HIS A 99 0.58 5.41 9.61
CA HIS A 99 1.87 6.10 9.45
C HIS A 99 1.75 7.40 8.66
N PHE A 100 0.95 7.42 7.59
CA PHE A 100 0.68 8.63 6.81
C PHE A 100 -0.07 9.70 7.62
N LYS A 101 -1.02 9.31 8.46
CA LYS A 101 -1.71 10.23 9.38
C LYS A 101 -0.75 10.82 10.42
N ILE A 102 0.19 10.03 10.94
CA ILE A 102 1.21 10.50 11.91
C ILE A 102 2.14 11.53 11.25
N ARG A 103 2.44 11.36 9.95
CA ARG A 103 3.30 12.27 9.17
C ARG A 103 2.57 13.42 8.47
N ARG A 104 1.25 13.57 8.67
CA ARG A 104 0.39 14.56 7.97
C ARG A 104 0.43 14.46 6.44
N LEU A 105 0.66 13.27 5.91
CA LEU A 105 0.49 12.99 4.48
C LEU A 105 -0.98 12.85 4.09
N LEU A 106 -1.87 12.62 5.08
CA LEU A 106 -3.32 12.44 4.99
C LEU A 106 -4.04 13.02 6.22
#